data_AF-A0A3Q9FJ49-F1
#
_entry.id   AF-A0A3Q9FJ49-F1
#
_cell.length_a   1.000
_cell.length_b   1.000
_cell.length_c   1.000
_cell.angle_alpha   90.00
_cell.angle_beta   90.00
_cell.angle_gamma   90.00
#
_symmetry.space_group_name_H-M   'P 1'
#
loop_
_entity.id
_entity.type
_entity.pdbx_description
1 polymer ?
#
loop_
_entity_poly.entity_id
_entity_poly.type
_entity_poly.pdbx_seq_one_letter_code
_entity_poly.pdbx_strand_id
1 'polypeptide(L)'
;MKNTFKVFLFFSLYLLISQSAFGQWMRTSVNKKTVLKDHRTTNSPILLQLEKDRDVLSLPLNKENEYIRVWDYITGKRGYVNKKYLTIIDTLAKADLITPPVKHKLHRGGAVLKIENIEDESVIVEIDKIPYNIAPYAETKLILKKGNHGFWAYRDGALPFWGSIFLHDSTEHILKIETTAEKDVIIADIEPVIHRKDTVVIESHFKDVVKLLPKIKMDSSKIVDNTHPQDLAKPVNNVDIRGYIKLNGLYDFNGLTSTGGFVPYKIPVGEKNVENRGFYMGARQSRLGFFSRIKTDEGYIKFYVEADFAGGSVSYDYFRLRQAYVQYGYLTVGQTWTTFTDLYSTPLTVDNEGPSSSSSTRQGLIRFEKKVGNSNNEFAISLETPTKNFGDTIAIDSRQLFPDVASRYKIEYPTGQLQFAGLFRVLSQHNVYDDVVTKVGYGLMVSGKNSTTNEKHKFYYQAIGGRGITRYISAFSSYNLDAVASPTKNIYIPFTLGGYITYEYYFHKNLFINFVTGFSWIDNSVWQPGSTFERSYYTSANMFWFPFDRMRVGGSFVQGARVNKDQERGDASRFQMYIRYDI
;
A
#
# COMPACT_ATOMS: atom_id res chain seq x y z
N MET A 1 33.37 5.17 -33.42
CA MET A 1 33.09 6.59 -33.71
C MET A 1 31.86 7.05 -32.93
N LYS A 2 32.05 7.80 -31.85
CA LYS A 2 31.43 9.11 -31.59
C LYS A 2 31.91 9.61 -30.22
N ASN A 3 32.40 10.84 -30.26
CA ASN A 3 33.33 11.43 -29.32
C ASN A 3 32.70 11.81 -27.98
N THR A 4 33.45 11.49 -26.93
CA THR A 4 33.44 12.06 -25.60
C THR A 4 33.73 13.57 -25.70
N PHE A 5 32.84 14.42 -25.18
CA PHE A 5 33.15 15.82 -24.87
C PHE A 5 33.30 15.93 -23.35
N LYS A 6 34.54 15.85 -22.87
CA LYS A 6 34.93 16.38 -21.56
C LYS A 6 35.33 17.83 -21.78
N VAL A 7 34.56 18.77 -21.25
CA VAL A 7 34.96 20.18 -21.20
C VAL A 7 35.66 20.40 -19.86
N PHE A 8 36.98 20.26 -19.86
CA PHE A 8 37.84 20.89 -18.87
C PHE A 8 38.08 22.32 -19.33
N LEU A 9 37.67 23.30 -18.55
CA LEU A 9 37.98 24.70 -18.79
C LEU A 9 38.70 25.25 -17.55
N PHE A 10 39.98 24.89 -17.44
CA PHE A 10 40.96 25.63 -16.64
C PHE A 10 41.20 26.96 -17.35
N PHE A 11 40.77 28.07 -16.76
CA PHE A 11 41.20 29.40 -17.19
C PHE A 11 42.07 30.03 -16.11
N SER A 12 43.37 29.83 -16.26
CA SER A 12 44.38 30.73 -15.72
C SER A 12 44.50 31.93 -16.67
N LEU A 13 43.89 33.06 -16.33
CA LEU A 13 44.18 34.33 -17.00
C LEU A 13 44.28 35.47 -15.99
N TYR A 14 45.52 35.94 -15.82
CA TYR A 14 45.89 37.16 -15.11
C TYR A 14 45.32 38.40 -15.83
N LEU A 15 44.81 39.35 -15.03
CA LEU A 15 44.52 40.77 -15.29
C LEU A 15 43.52 41.17 -16.40
N LEU A 16 42.34 41.61 -15.95
CA LEU A 16 41.83 42.97 -16.15
C LEU A 16 40.69 43.21 -15.17
N ILE A 17 41.00 43.87 -14.04
CA ILE A 17 40.01 44.27 -13.03
C ILE A 17 39.22 45.44 -13.62
N SER A 18 38.07 45.14 -14.23
CA SER A 18 37.02 46.11 -14.47
C SER A 18 36.01 46.08 -13.31
N GLN A 19 35.49 47.26 -12.98
CA GLN A 19 34.80 47.61 -11.74
C GLN A 19 33.39 47.00 -11.60
N SER A 20 33.29 45.69 -11.49
CA SER A 20 32.04 45.00 -11.15
C SER A 20 32.22 44.04 -9.96
N ALA A 21 32.91 44.50 -8.91
CA ALA A 21 33.12 43.77 -7.65
C ALA A 21 32.02 44.04 -6.60
N PHE A 22 30.82 44.47 -7.01
CA PHE A 22 29.69 44.65 -6.08
C PHE A 22 28.93 43.34 -5.93
N GLY A 23 29.37 42.49 -5.00
CA GLY A 23 28.58 41.35 -4.51
C GLY A 23 29.24 39.97 -4.54
N GLN A 24 30.53 39.86 -4.88
CA GLN A 24 31.23 38.58 -4.88
C GLN A 24 31.74 38.22 -3.48
N TRP A 25 31.47 36.99 -3.02
CA TRP A 25 31.99 36.49 -1.76
C TRP A 25 33.49 36.15 -1.88
N MET A 26 34.23 36.40 -0.81
CA MET A 26 35.68 36.17 -0.71
C MET A 26 35.95 35.21 0.45
N ARG A 27 36.86 34.25 0.24
CA ARG A 27 37.41 33.42 1.32
C ARG A 27 38.30 34.30 2.18
N THR A 28 38.01 34.34 3.47
CA THR A 28 38.73 35.16 4.45
C THR A 28 39.10 34.32 5.66
N SER A 29 40.30 34.52 6.18
CA SER A 29 40.71 33.95 7.46
C SER A 29 40.63 34.99 8.57
N VAL A 30 40.19 34.57 9.74
CA VAL A 30 40.11 35.39 10.94
C VAL A 30 41.52 35.55 11.56
N ASN A 31 42.12 36.72 11.45
CA ASN A 31 43.51 36.92 11.89
C ASN A 31 43.70 37.00 13.42
N LYS A 32 42.60 37.21 14.16
CA LYS A 32 42.56 37.27 15.63
C LYS A 32 41.17 36.91 16.12
N LYS A 33 41.11 36.18 17.24
CA LYS A 33 39.88 35.82 17.94
C LYS A 33 38.91 37.00 18.03
N THR A 34 37.71 36.81 17.50
CA THR A 34 36.68 37.85 17.35
C THR A 34 35.28 37.25 17.47
N VAL A 35 34.25 38.05 17.22
CA VAL A 35 32.85 37.62 17.32
C VAL A 35 32.08 37.97 16.06
N LEU A 36 31.22 37.04 15.63
CA LEU A 36 30.21 37.25 14.61
C LEU A 36 28.98 37.89 15.26
N LYS A 37 28.57 39.06 14.76
CA LYS A 37 27.46 39.85 15.31
C LYS A 37 26.26 39.88 14.38
N ASP A 38 25.07 40.09 14.93
CA ASP A 38 23.84 40.17 14.13
C ASP A 38 23.73 41.44 13.25
N HIS A 39 24.22 42.57 13.77
CA HIS A 39 24.20 43.88 13.11
C HIS A 39 25.59 44.54 13.04
N ARG A 40 25.72 45.58 12.19
CA ARG A 40 26.96 46.33 11.92
C ARG A 40 27.35 47.31 13.04
N THR A 41 27.13 46.97 14.30
CA THR A 41 27.37 47.87 15.43
C THR A 41 28.13 47.18 16.57
N THR A 42 28.84 47.98 17.35
CA THR A 42 29.66 47.49 18.47
C THR A 42 28.80 46.80 19.55
N ASN A 43 27.55 47.23 19.74
CA ASN A 43 26.64 46.71 20.77
C ASN A 43 25.64 45.65 20.27
N SER A 44 25.85 45.10 19.07
CA SER A 44 24.97 44.06 18.53
C SER A 44 25.12 42.71 19.29
N PRO A 45 24.03 41.92 19.41
CA PRO A 45 24.09 40.54 19.90
C PRO A 45 25.15 39.71 19.19
N ILE A 46 25.84 38.87 19.97
CA ILE A 46 26.87 37.94 19.49
C ILE A 46 26.18 36.66 19.04
N LEU A 47 26.37 36.29 17.77
CA LEU A 47 25.84 35.06 17.18
C LEU A 47 26.79 33.87 17.37
N LEU A 48 28.09 34.12 17.30
CA LEU A 48 29.14 33.10 17.36
C LEU A 48 30.49 33.72 17.71
N GLN A 49 31.33 33.00 18.45
CA GLN A 49 32.75 33.36 18.64
C GLN A 49 33.59 32.72 17.52
N LEU A 50 34.43 33.52 16.86
CA LEU A 50 35.31 33.06 15.80
C LEU A 50 36.75 33.02 16.32
N GLU A 51 37.36 31.84 16.31
CA GLU A 51 38.76 31.68 16.72
C GLU A 51 39.73 32.20 15.64
N LYS A 52 40.99 32.41 16.04
CA LYS A 52 42.05 32.74 15.10
C LYS A 52 42.21 31.62 14.05
N ASP A 53 42.51 32.01 12.82
CA ASP A 53 42.73 31.16 11.65
C ASP A 53 41.45 30.45 11.14
N ARG A 54 40.27 30.78 11.69
CA ARG A 54 38.97 30.28 11.23
C ARG A 54 38.67 30.81 9.83
N ASP A 55 38.38 29.91 8.90
CA ASP A 55 37.95 30.26 7.55
C ASP A 55 36.45 30.61 7.51
N VAL A 56 36.16 31.74 6.88
CA VAL A 56 34.81 32.27 6.71
C VAL A 56 34.68 32.93 5.34
N LEU A 57 33.46 33.08 4.85
CA LEU A 57 33.20 33.90 3.66
C LEU A 57 32.83 35.33 4.05
N SER A 58 33.35 36.31 3.32
CA SER A 58 32.99 37.72 3.51
C SER A 58 32.58 38.39 2.20
N LEU A 59 31.66 39.36 2.29
CA LEU A 59 31.36 40.24 1.16
C LEU A 59 32.48 41.28 0.95
N PRO A 60 32.58 41.90 -0.24
CA PRO A 60 33.68 42.77 -0.60
C PRO A 60 33.93 43.86 0.45
N LEU A 61 35.21 44.05 0.76
CA LEU A 61 35.68 45.00 1.75
C LEU A 61 35.57 46.45 1.26
N ASN A 62 34.37 47.01 1.09
CA ASN A 62 34.20 48.43 0.76
C ASN A 62 34.98 49.31 1.76
N LYS A 63 35.59 50.40 1.27
CA LYS A 63 36.44 51.27 2.10
C LYS A 63 35.68 51.94 3.25
N GLU A 64 34.36 52.07 3.15
CA GLU A 64 33.53 52.86 4.07
C GLU A 64 32.97 52.09 5.27
N ASN A 65 32.92 50.74 5.23
CA ASN A 65 32.26 49.95 6.28
C ASN A 65 33.28 49.27 7.20
N GLU A 66 33.24 49.61 8.50
CA GLU A 66 34.07 48.99 9.53
C GLU A 66 33.67 47.53 9.80
N TYR A 67 32.37 47.22 9.70
CA TYR A 67 31.82 45.88 9.86
C TYR A 67 31.38 45.29 8.51
N ILE A 68 31.89 44.10 8.22
CA ILE A 68 31.72 43.40 6.95
C ILE A 68 30.82 42.20 7.17
N ARG A 69 29.93 41.95 6.21
CA ARG A 69 29.07 40.78 6.26
C ARG A 69 29.91 39.52 6.10
N VAL A 70 29.79 38.62 7.06
CA VAL A 70 30.51 37.35 7.14
C VAL A 70 29.50 36.20 7.23
N TRP A 71 29.84 35.09 6.61
CA TRP A 71 29.14 33.82 6.72
C TRP A 71 30.13 32.75 7.17
N ASP A 72 29.88 32.18 8.36
CA ASP A 72 30.55 30.97 8.80
C ASP A 72 29.81 29.78 8.19
N TYR A 73 30.30 29.31 7.05
CA TYR A 73 29.66 28.25 6.27
C TYR A 73 29.65 26.91 7.01
N ILE A 74 30.52 26.71 8.00
CA ILE A 74 30.54 25.51 8.85
C ILE A 74 29.30 25.47 9.76
N THR A 75 28.92 26.58 10.40
CA THR A 75 27.74 26.63 11.27
C THR A 75 26.47 27.12 10.58
N GLY A 76 26.58 27.61 9.34
CA GLY A 76 25.50 28.26 8.59
C GLY A 76 25.16 29.67 9.07
N LYS A 77 25.80 30.19 10.13
CA LYS A 77 25.46 31.50 10.72
C LYS A 77 26.00 32.67 9.89
N ARG A 78 25.12 33.62 9.56
CA ARG A 78 25.44 34.86 8.85
C ARG A 78 25.38 36.05 9.80
N GLY A 79 26.36 36.94 9.71
CA GLY A 79 26.44 38.11 10.58
C GLY A 79 27.46 39.12 10.08
N TYR A 80 28.06 39.86 11.01
CA TYR A 80 29.03 40.92 10.75
C TYR A 80 30.25 40.77 11.64
N VAL A 81 31.43 40.96 11.04
CA VAL A 81 32.73 40.98 11.74
C VAL A 81 33.46 42.27 11.39
N ASN A 82 34.22 42.82 12.33
CA ASN A 82 35.02 44.01 12.05
C ASN A 82 36.13 43.67 11.04
N LYS A 83 36.22 44.45 9.96
CA LYS A 83 37.12 44.27 8.82
C LYS A 83 38.57 44.05 9.23
N LYS A 84 39.04 44.72 10.30
CA LYS A 84 40.45 44.60 10.75
C LYS A 84 40.83 43.19 11.21
N TYR A 85 39.84 42.35 11.51
CA TYR A 85 40.05 40.97 11.94
C TYR A 85 40.00 39.95 10.80
N LEU A 86 39.81 40.40 9.55
CA LEU A 86 39.68 39.54 8.39
C LEU A 86 40.84 39.77 7.43
N THR A 87 41.47 38.69 7.00
CA THR A 87 42.46 38.70 5.92
C THR A 87 41.87 37.95 4.73
N ILE A 88 41.78 38.60 3.57
CA ILE A 88 41.33 37.95 2.33
C ILE A 88 42.39 36.94 1.90
N ILE A 89 41.94 35.72 1.62
CA ILE A 89 42.74 34.66 1.03
C ILE A 89 42.54 34.68 -0.48
N ASP A 90 41.30 34.54 -0.95
CA ASP A 90 40.97 34.46 -2.38
C ASP A 90 39.50 34.85 -2.65
N THR A 91 39.14 35.03 -3.92
CA THR A 91 37.77 35.26 -4.40
C THR A 91 37.04 33.96 -4.68
N LEU A 92 35.77 33.86 -4.25
CA LEU A 92 34.92 32.74 -4.60
C LEU A 92 34.17 33.05 -5.89
N ALA A 93 34.39 32.27 -6.95
CA ALA A 93 33.68 32.44 -8.21
C ALA A 93 32.17 32.25 -8.01
N LYS A 94 31.35 33.10 -8.64
CA LYS A 94 29.90 32.94 -8.70
C LYS A 94 29.54 32.11 -9.93
N ALA A 95 28.77 31.05 -9.75
CA ALA A 95 28.27 30.24 -10.87
C ALA A 95 26.86 30.67 -11.29
N ASP A 96 26.67 30.92 -12.58
CA ASP A 96 25.33 31.09 -13.14
C ASP A 96 24.97 29.82 -13.93
N LEU A 97 24.14 28.99 -13.30
CA LEU A 97 23.71 27.68 -13.79
C LEU A 97 22.46 27.86 -14.66
N ILE A 98 22.66 27.81 -15.98
CA ILE A 98 21.62 28.02 -16.98
C ILE A 98 21.52 26.79 -17.86
N THR A 99 20.31 26.24 -17.97
CA THR A 99 20.03 25.13 -18.89
C THR A 99 19.32 25.62 -20.15
N PRO A 100 19.55 25.01 -21.33
CA PRO A 100 18.81 25.34 -22.53
C PRO A 100 17.31 25.02 -22.41
N PRO A 101 16.42 25.79 -23.07
CA PRO A 101 14.98 25.56 -23.00
C PRO A 101 14.63 24.22 -23.66
N VAL A 102 14.11 23.28 -22.87
CA VAL A 102 13.58 22.01 -23.39
C VAL A 102 12.11 22.20 -23.76
N LYS A 103 11.75 21.96 -25.03
CA LYS A 103 10.36 22.04 -25.51
C LYS A 103 9.53 20.86 -24.99
N HIS A 104 9.06 20.91 -23.74
CA HIS A 104 8.00 20.01 -23.24
C HIS A 104 7.08 20.74 -22.26
N LYS A 105 5.79 20.36 -22.26
CA LYS A 105 4.77 20.92 -21.37
C LYS A 105 4.53 19.96 -20.20
N LEU A 106 5.05 20.28 -19.02
CA LEU A 106 4.46 19.80 -17.76
C LEU A 106 3.05 20.45 -17.63
N HIS A 107 2.04 19.66 -17.28
CA HIS A 107 0.64 20.13 -17.23
C HIS A 107 0.30 21.10 -16.08
N ARG A 108 1.25 21.36 -15.18
CA ARG A 108 1.10 22.26 -14.02
C ARG A 108 2.30 23.20 -14.03
N GLY A 109 2.07 24.50 -14.18
CA GLY A 109 3.13 25.50 -14.32
C GLY A 109 4.17 25.47 -13.19
N GLY A 110 5.40 25.88 -13.49
CA GLY A 110 6.58 25.77 -12.63
C GLY A 110 7.65 24.84 -13.22
N ALA A 111 8.78 24.75 -12.51
CA ALA A 111 9.92 23.91 -12.84
C ALA A 111 10.15 22.88 -11.73
N VAL A 112 10.56 21.68 -12.11
CA VAL A 112 11.03 20.66 -11.16
C VAL A 112 12.56 20.73 -11.09
N LEU A 113 13.10 20.91 -9.89
CA LEU A 113 14.53 20.80 -9.61
C LEU A 113 14.76 19.58 -8.71
N LYS A 114 15.40 18.55 -9.24
CA LYS A 114 15.97 17.45 -8.45
C LYS A 114 17.37 17.84 -8.01
N ILE A 115 17.69 17.68 -6.74
CA ILE A 115 19.02 17.93 -6.19
C ILE A 115 19.58 16.60 -5.71
N GLU A 116 20.71 16.19 -6.27
CA GLU A 116 21.38 14.93 -6.00
C GLU A 116 22.70 15.19 -5.28
N ASN A 117 22.88 14.60 -4.10
CA ASN A 117 24.18 14.56 -3.44
C ASN A 117 24.89 13.26 -3.85
N ILE A 118 25.96 13.36 -4.63
CA ILE A 118 26.72 12.18 -5.07
C ILE A 118 27.93 11.88 -4.16
N GLU A 119 28.09 12.64 -3.07
CA GLU A 119 29.17 12.48 -2.11
C GLU A 119 28.84 11.45 -1.01
N ASP A 120 29.89 10.97 -0.34
CA ASP A 120 29.81 10.09 0.83
C ASP A 120 29.51 10.84 2.14
N GLU A 121 29.44 12.17 2.10
CA GLU A 121 29.11 13.03 3.23
C GLU A 121 27.84 13.85 2.98
N SER A 122 27.20 14.33 4.05
CA SER A 122 26.00 15.15 3.92
C SER A 122 26.34 16.55 3.42
N VAL A 123 25.53 17.09 2.52
CA VAL A 123 25.68 18.46 2.00
C VAL A 123 24.41 19.26 2.29
N ILE A 124 24.58 20.51 2.71
CA ILE A 124 23.47 21.46 2.84
C ILE A 124 23.37 22.25 1.55
N VAL A 125 22.20 22.20 0.93
CA VAL A 125 21.86 23.01 -0.25
C VAL A 125 20.80 24.02 0.13
N GLU A 126 21.09 25.32 -0.02
CA GLU A 126 20.16 26.41 0.26
C GLU A 126 19.63 26.97 -1.07
N ILE A 127 18.32 26.89 -1.28
CA ILE A 127 17.63 27.51 -2.41
C ILE A 127 16.74 28.64 -1.89
N ASP A 128 16.92 29.87 -2.40
CA ASP A 128 16.18 31.07 -1.97
C ASP A 128 16.11 31.26 -0.44
N LYS A 129 17.22 30.96 0.25
CA LYS A 129 17.37 31.04 1.72
C LYS A 129 16.70 29.92 2.52
N ILE A 130 16.23 28.86 1.86
CA ILE A 130 15.69 27.67 2.51
C ILE A 130 16.74 26.56 2.45
N PRO A 131 17.33 26.14 3.59
CA PRO A 131 18.33 25.08 3.62
C PRO A 131 17.69 23.68 3.57
N TYR A 132 18.28 22.80 2.78
CA TYR A 132 17.93 21.39 2.65
C TYR A 132 19.17 20.55 2.98
N ASN A 133 19.10 19.73 4.02
CA ASN A 133 20.16 18.79 4.35
C ASN A 133 19.99 17.52 3.52
N ILE A 134 20.94 17.24 2.62
CA ILE A 134 20.90 16.11 1.70
C ILE A 134 21.93 15.08 2.19
N ALA A 135 21.44 13.94 2.67
CA ALA A 135 22.25 12.82 3.13
C ALA A 135 23.15 12.26 2.00
N PRO A 136 24.20 11.49 2.33
CA PRO A 136 25.06 10.86 1.33
C PRO A 136 24.26 10.03 0.33
N TYR A 137 24.55 10.16 -0.96
CA TYR A 137 23.88 9.44 -2.06
C TYR A 137 22.35 9.58 -2.08
N ALA A 138 21.82 10.67 -1.53
CA ALA A 138 20.39 10.96 -1.48
C ALA A 138 19.99 12.03 -2.51
N GLU A 139 18.72 12.03 -2.87
CA GLU A 139 18.11 13.08 -3.68
C GLU A 139 16.97 13.79 -2.94
N THR A 140 16.73 15.05 -3.30
CA THR A 140 15.52 15.77 -2.90
C THR A 140 14.91 16.49 -4.09
N LYS A 141 13.59 16.65 -4.10
CA LYS A 141 12.85 17.24 -5.22
C LYS A 141 12.13 18.50 -4.80
N LEU A 142 12.38 19.59 -5.51
CA LEU A 142 11.75 20.89 -5.31
C LEU A 142 10.88 21.25 -6.50
N ILE A 143 9.72 21.86 -6.23
CA ILE A 143 8.87 22.48 -7.25
C ILE A 143 9.01 23.98 -7.08
N LEU A 144 9.63 24.63 -8.06
CA LEU A 144 9.96 26.05 -8.02
C LEU A 144 9.20 26.78 -9.12
N LYS A 145 9.00 28.09 -8.95
CA LYS A 145 8.42 28.92 -10.02
C LYS A 145 9.44 29.06 -11.15
N LYS A 146 8.98 29.40 -12.36
CA LYS A 146 9.89 29.84 -13.42
C LYS A 146 10.68 31.07 -12.94
N GLY A 147 12.00 31.11 -13.17
CA GLY A 147 12.82 32.28 -12.90
C GLY A 147 14.23 31.96 -12.39
N ASN A 148 14.91 33.01 -11.92
CA ASN A 148 16.21 32.90 -11.25
C ASN A 148 15.99 32.57 -9.77
N HIS A 149 16.69 31.56 -9.29
CA HIS A 149 16.74 31.15 -7.89
C HIS A 149 18.17 31.29 -7.37
N GLY A 150 18.33 31.83 -6.16
CA GLY A 150 19.65 31.87 -5.52
C GLY A 150 20.01 30.50 -4.97
N PHE A 151 21.23 30.03 -5.19
CA PHE A 151 21.68 28.73 -4.70
C PHE A 151 22.99 28.83 -3.91
N TRP A 152 23.09 27.99 -2.87
CA TRP A 152 24.33 27.69 -2.16
C TRP A 152 24.42 26.19 -1.89
N ALA A 153 25.62 25.63 -1.95
CA ALA A 153 25.92 24.29 -1.47
C ALA A 153 27.16 24.34 -0.57
N TYR A 154 27.07 23.75 0.63
CA TYR A 154 28.13 23.81 1.63
C TYR A 154 28.12 22.60 2.57
N ARG A 155 29.29 22.19 3.03
CA ARG A 155 29.50 21.16 4.06
C ARG A 155 30.74 21.49 4.88
N ASP A 156 30.92 20.81 6.01
CA ASP A 156 32.13 20.95 6.80
C ASP A 156 33.35 20.41 6.02
N GLY A 157 34.51 21.06 6.20
CA GLY A 157 35.75 20.67 5.53
C GLY A 157 35.87 20.99 4.04
N ALA A 158 34.84 21.52 3.36
CA ALA A 158 34.89 21.89 1.95
C ALA A 158 34.46 23.34 1.69
N LEU A 159 35.08 23.98 0.70
CA LEU A 159 34.71 25.32 0.25
C LEU A 159 33.32 25.29 -0.42
N PRO A 160 32.46 26.25 -0.08
CA PRO A 160 31.09 26.28 -0.56
C PRO A 160 30.99 26.71 -2.03
N PHE A 161 29.98 26.21 -2.72
CA PHE A 161 29.63 26.58 -4.11
C PHE A 161 28.40 27.47 -4.12
N TRP A 162 28.37 28.53 -4.95
CA TRP A 162 27.26 29.49 -4.92
C TRP A 162 26.98 30.20 -6.24
N GLY A 163 25.75 30.70 -6.36
CA GLY A 163 25.36 31.59 -7.44
C GLY A 163 23.87 31.56 -7.73
N SER A 164 23.49 31.44 -9.01
CA SER A 164 22.09 31.44 -9.43
C SER A 164 21.74 30.29 -10.36
N ILE A 165 20.51 29.79 -10.26
CA ILE A 165 19.94 28.76 -11.14
C ILE A 165 18.76 29.38 -11.88
N PHE A 166 18.79 29.35 -13.22
CA PHE A 166 17.64 29.77 -14.02
C PHE A 166 16.80 28.57 -14.45
N LEU A 167 15.53 28.54 -14.02
CA LEU A 167 14.59 27.48 -14.34
C LEU A 167 13.53 27.97 -15.33
N HIS A 168 13.41 27.23 -16.44
CA HIS A 168 12.36 27.47 -17.43
C HIS A 168 11.01 26.96 -16.93
N ASP A 169 9.91 27.44 -17.51
CA ASP A 169 8.59 26.92 -17.16
C ASP A 169 8.42 25.53 -17.77
N SER A 170 7.72 24.65 -17.05
CA SER A 170 7.38 23.32 -17.52
C SER A 170 8.58 22.41 -17.83
N THR A 171 9.73 22.69 -17.23
CA THR A 171 10.96 21.88 -17.39
C THR A 171 11.32 21.13 -16.12
N GLU A 172 12.10 20.07 -16.28
CA GLU A 172 12.68 19.28 -15.20
C GLU A 172 14.22 19.35 -15.32
N HIS A 173 14.89 19.58 -14.20
CA HIS A 173 16.33 19.75 -14.12
C HIS A 173 16.89 18.89 -12.98
N ILE A 174 18.11 18.42 -13.15
CA ILE A 174 18.89 17.73 -12.11
C ILE A 174 20.09 18.61 -11.78
N LEU A 175 20.23 18.97 -10.50
CA LEU A 175 21.38 19.65 -9.92
C LEU A 175 22.20 18.61 -9.16
N LYS A 176 23.36 18.24 -9.67
CA LYS A 176 24.28 17.30 -9.02
C LYS A 176 25.27 18.08 -8.18
N ILE A 177 25.44 17.69 -6.93
CA ILE A 177 26.42 18.27 -6.01
C ILE A 177 27.51 17.24 -5.77
N GLU A 178 28.74 17.63 -6.09
CA GLU A 178 29.94 16.80 -5.93
C GLU A 178 31.08 17.62 -5.34
N THR A 179 32.19 16.97 -4.99
CA THR A 179 33.44 17.65 -4.61
C THR A 179 34.58 17.39 -5.57
N THR A 180 35.56 18.30 -5.59
CA THR A 180 36.83 18.11 -6.29
C THR A 180 37.53 16.83 -5.84
N ALA A 181 38.48 16.32 -6.63
CA ALA A 181 39.22 15.10 -6.28
C ALA A 181 39.94 15.19 -4.91
N GLU A 182 40.29 16.39 -4.46
CA GLU A 182 40.91 16.68 -3.16
C GLU A 182 39.87 16.85 -2.02
N LYS A 183 38.57 16.73 -2.34
CA LYS A 183 37.40 16.87 -1.44
C LYS A 183 37.31 18.23 -0.72
N ASP A 184 38.01 19.23 -1.22
CA ASP A 184 38.22 20.53 -0.58
C ASP A 184 37.32 21.64 -1.16
N VAL A 185 36.68 21.43 -2.30
CA VAL A 185 35.75 22.36 -2.95
C VAL A 185 34.50 21.64 -3.41
N ILE A 186 33.33 22.19 -3.09
CA ILE A 186 32.06 21.74 -3.64
C ILE A 186 31.88 22.33 -5.04
N ILE A 187 31.40 21.52 -5.97
CA ILE A 187 30.99 21.93 -7.30
C ILE A 187 29.57 21.44 -7.56
N ALA A 188 28.83 22.16 -8.39
CA ALA A 188 27.50 21.75 -8.81
C ALA A 188 27.32 21.91 -10.31
N ASP A 189 26.68 20.92 -10.92
CA ASP A 189 26.32 20.94 -12.33
C ASP A 189 24.82 20.77 -12.50
N ILE A 190 24.24 21.46 -13.49
CA ILE A 190 22.82 21.39 -13.78
C ILE A 190 22.56 20.87 -15.20
N GLU A 191 21.73 19.85 -15.30
CA GLU A 191 21.37 19.24 -16.57
C GLU A 191 19.85 19.25 -16.75
N PRO A 192 19.32 19.63 -17.93
CA PRO A 192 17.90 19.49 -18.22
C PRO A 192 17.55 18.03 -18.54
N VAL A 193 16.41 17.56 -18.05
CA VAL A 193 15.90 16.22 -18.34
C VAL A 193 15.16 16.22 -19.68
N ILE A 194 15.75 15.56 -20.69
CA ILE A 194 15.17 15.44 -22.03
C ILE A 194 14.40 14.12 -22.14
N HIS A 195 13.06 14.20 -22.13
CA HIS A 195 12.19 13.07 -22.39
C HIS A 195 12.05 12.85 -23.91
N ARG A 196 12.79 11.90 -24.52
CA ARG A 196 12.55 11.48 -25.92
C ARG A 196 11.32 10.56 -25.99
N LYS A 197 10.36 10.89 -26.86
CA LYS A 197 9.30 9.95 -27.27
C LYS A 197 9.81 9.14 -28.45
N ASP A 198 10.41 7.99 -28.17
CA ASP A 198 10.65 6.96 -29.19
C ASP A 198 9.53 5.91 -29.16
N THR A 199 9.09 5.55 -30.36
CA THR A 199 7.99 4.66 -30.70
C THR A 199 8.36 3.20 -30.36
N VAL A 200 7.60 2.60 -29.42
CA VAL A 200 7.42 1.16 -29.13
C VAL A 200 8.61 0.36 -28.49
N VAL A 201 8.46 0.21 -27.17
CA VAL A 201 8.62 -0.98 -26.29
C VAL A 201 10.02 -1.47 -25.85
N ILE A 202 10.40 -0.91 -24.69
CA ILE A 202 11.06 -1.47 -23.48
C ILE A 202 12.50 -2.00 -23.60
N GLU A 203 13.46 -1.24 -23.04
CA GLU A 203 14.21 -1.67 -21.86
C GLU A 203 14.83 -0.48 -21.13
N SER A 204 14.73 -0.52 -19.80
CA SER A 204 14.91 0.59 -18.87
C SER A 204 16.24 0.50 -18.13
N HIS A 205 16.96 1.63 -18.03
CA HIS A 205 17.85 1.87 -16.88
C HIS A 205 17.63 3.28 -16.33
N PHE A 206 16.70 3.36 -15.36
CA PHE A 206 16.61 4.41 -14.36
C PHE A 206 17.37 3.92 -13.12
N LYS A 207 18.17 4.78 -12.50
CA LYS A 207 18.77 4.52 -11.19
C LYS A 207 18.48 5.68 -10.23
N ASP A 208 17.19 5.89 -9.97
CA ASP A 208 16.72 6.29 -8.64
C ASP A 208 16.39 5.00 -7.90
N VAL A 209 16.94 4.81 -6.71
CA VAL A 209 16.70 3.61 -5.87
C VAL A 209 15.32 3.73 -5.22
N VAL A 210 14.27 3.79 -6.04
CA VAL A 210 13.05 3.07 -5.73
C VAL A 210 13.45 1.61 -5.85
N LYS A 211 13.46 0.85 -4.74
CA LYS A 211 13.43 -0.61 -4.87
C LYS A 211 12.14 -0.94 -5.61
N LEU A 212 12.24 -1.02 -6.94
CA LEU A 212 11.42 -1.87 -7.76
C LEU A 212 11.69 -3.27 -7.21
N LEU A 213 10.89 -3.67 -6.22
CA LEU A 213 10.44 -5.04 -6.19
C LEU A 213 9.93 -5.33 -7.62
N PRO A 214 10.22 -6.52 -8.18
CA PRO A 214 9.70 -6.88 -9.48
C PRO A 214 8.22 -6.48 -9.53
N LYS A 215 7.76 -5.90 -10.64
CA LYS A 215 6.33 -5.69 -10.90
C LYS A 215 5.67 -7.07 -10.92
N ILE A 216 5.44 -7.61 -9.73
CA ILE A 216 4.49 -8.67 -9.50
C ILE A 216 3.19 -8.01 -9.90
N LYS A 217 2.53 -8.53 -10.93
CA LYS A 217 1.10 -8.32 -11.11
C LYS A 217 0.44 -8.75 -9.81
N MET A 218 0.26 -7.81 -8.89
CA MET A 218 -0.52 -8.06 -7.70
C MET A 218 -1.94 -8.28 -8.20
N ASP A 219 -2.47 -9.46 -7.96
CA ASP A 219 -3.90 -9.66 -8.11
C ASP A 219 -4.60 -8.84 -7.03
N SER A 220 -4.97 -7.61 -7.40
CA SER A 220 -5.68 -6.67 -6.54
C SER A 220 -7.10 -7.14 -6.18
N SER A 221 -7.56 -8.32 -6.66
CA SER A 221 -8.82 -8.94 -6.21
C SER A 221 -8.88 -9.07 -4.68
N LYS A 222 -7.71 -9.32 -4.08
CA LYS A 222 -7.46 -9.38 -2.66
C LYS A 222 -6.72 -8.10 -2.32
N ILE A 223 -7.42 -7.10 -1.78
CA ILE A 223 -6.76 -5.85 -1.33
C ILE A 223 -5.66 -6.15 -0.32
N VAL A 224 -5.75 -7.26 0.43
CA VAL A 224 -4.68 -7.76 1.28
C VAL A 224 -3.64 -8.49 0.48
N ASP A 225 -2.47 -7.87 0.37
CA ASP A 225 -1.24 -8.58 0.14
C ASP A 225 -0.98 -9.48 1.36
N ASN A 226 -1.38 -10.75 1.25
CA ASN A 226 -1.26 -11.78 2.30
C ASN A 226 0.18 -12.27 2.39
N THR A 227 1.13 -11.33 2.41
CA THR A 227 2.54 -11.62 2.57
C THR A 227 2.78 -12.19 3.95
N HIS A 228 3.46 -13.34 4.00
CA HIS A 228 3.88 -13.96 5.25
C HIS A 228 4.64 -12.90 6.09
N PRO A 229 4.44 -12.82 7.42
CA PRO A 229 5.09 -11.80 8.25
C PRO A 229 6.62 -11.71 8.12
N GLN A 230 7.28 -12.83 7.81
CA GLN A 230 8.72 -12.89 7.54
C GLN A 230 9.13 -12.28 6.18
N ASP A 231 8.20 -12.14 5.24
CA ASP A 231 8.46 -11.69 3.87
C ASP A 231 8.05 -10.22 3.66
N LEU A 232 7.91 -9.46 4.75
CA LEU A 232 7.59 -8.03 4.68
C LEU A 232 8.69 -7.25 3.97
N ALA A 233 8.29 -6.47 2.96
CA ALA A 233 9.18 -5.61 2.18
C ALA A 233 9.79 -4.45 3.01
N LYS A 234 10.77 -3.75 2.41
CA LYS A 234 11.49 -2.59 2.97
C LYS A 234 10.54 -1.55 3.61
N PRO A 235 11.03 -0.80 4.63
CA PRO A 235 10.19 0.10 5.41
C PRO A 235 9.60 1.21 4.55
N VAL A 236 8.38 1.62 4.89
CA VAL A 236 7.74 2.82 4.36
C VAL A 236 7.52 3.75 5.54
N ASN A 237 8.33 4.79 5.64
CA ASN A 237 8.26 5.78 6.73
C ASN A 237 7.03 6.70 6.63
N ASN A 238 6.20 6.53 5.59
CA ASN A 238 4.96 7.27 5.34
C ASN A 238 3.75 6.33 5.43
N VAL A 239 2.59 6.87 5.82
CA VAL A 239 1.30 6.17 5.69
C VAL A 239 0.93 6.11 4.21
N ASP A 240 0.87 4.92 3.66
CA ASP A 240 0.40 4.68 2.30
C ASP A 240 -1.11 4.44 2.28
N ILE A 241 -1.72 4.84 1.17
CA ILE A 241 -3.13 4.60 0.86
C ILE A 241 -3.18 3.55 -0.25
N ARG A 242 -4.09 2.59 -0.11
CA ARG A 242 -4.45 1.66 -1.17
C ARG A 242 -5.95 1.49 -1.23
N GLY A 243 -6.49 1.14 -2.38
CA GLY A 243 -7.91 0.90 -2.48
C GLY A 243 -8.39 0.75 -3.89
N TYR A 244 -9.70 0.90 -4.06
CA TYR A 244 -10.29 1.03 -5.38
C TYR A 244 -11.64 1.73 -5.32
N ILE A 245 -11.98 2.35 -6.44
CA ILE A 245 -13.36 2.75 -6.77
C ILE A 245 -13.93 1.65 -7.66
N LYS A 246 -15.09 1.09 -7.30
CA LYS A 246 -15.74 0.00 -8.04
C LYS A 246 -17.21 0.29 -8.24
N LEU A 247 -17.62 0.45 -9.50
CA LEU A 247 -19.02 0.47 -9.91
C LEU A 247 -19.44 -0.97 -10.22
N ASN A 248 -20.52 -1.43 -9.59
CA ASN A 248 -21.15 -2.72 -9.89
C ASN A 248 -22.47 -2.48 -10.60
N GLY A 249 -22.80 -3.32 -11.57
CA GLY A 249 -24.12 -3.40 -12.20
C GLY A 249 -24.60 -4.85 -12.21
N LEU A 250 -25.89 -5.07 -11.97
CA LEU A 250 -26.50 -6.39 -12.05
C LEU A 250 -27.91 -6.32 -12.65
N TYR A 251 -28.29 -7.43 -13.28
CA TYR A 251 -29.61 -7.70 -13.79
C TYR A 251 -30.03 -9.12 -13.39
N ASP A 252 -31.08 -9.21 -12.58
CA ASP A 252 -31.71 -10.45 -12.15
C ASP A 252 -32.81 -10.86 -13.12
N PHE A 253 -32.80 -12.13 -13.51
CA PHE A 253 -33.82 -12.69 -14.40
C PHE A 253 -35.03 -13.23 -13.63
N ASN A 254 -34.88 -13.47 -12.33
CA ASN A 254 -35.94 -13.92 -11.44
C ASN A 254 -35.71 -13.41 -10.01
N GLY A 255 -36.70 -13.62 -9.12
CA GLY A 255 -36.95 -12.84 -7.88
C GLY A 255 -35.92 -12.85 -6.75
N LEU A 256 -34.61 -12.93 -7.05
CA LEU A 256 -33.52 -12.74 -6.11
C LEU A 256 -33.48 -11.27 -5.64
N THR A 257 -33.57 -11.06 -4.32
CA THR A 257 -33.64 -9.70 -3.74
C THR A 257 -32.27 -9.14 -3.32
N SER A 258 -31.22 -9.96 -3.33
CA SER A 258 -29.90 -9.59 -2.83
C SER A 258 -29.09 -8.81 -3.85
N THR A 259 -28.82 -7.52 -3.65
CA THR A 259 -27.97 -6.73 -4.56
C THR A 259 -26.49 -6.67 -4.16
N GLY A 260 -26.15 -7.11 -2.95
CA GLY A 260 -24.77 -7.15 -2.45
C GLY A 260 -23.90 -8.24 -3.09
N GLY A 261 -24.55 -9.22 -3.71
CA GLY A 261 -23.99 -10.32 -4.48
C GLY A 261 -25.00 -11.47 -4.58
N PHE A 262 -24.63 -12.54 -5.27
CA PHE A 262 -25.50 -13.67 -5.57
C PHE A 262 -25.49 -14.67 -4.41
N VAL A 263 -26.53 -14.65 -3.56
CA VAL A 263 -26.62 -15.47 -2.35
C VAL A 263 -27.64 -16.59 -2.55
N PRO A 264 -27.24 -17.85 -2.82
CA PRO A 264 -28.18 -18.94 -3.06
C PRO A 264 -29.18 -19.17 -1.92
N TYR A 265 -28.78 -18.90 -0.67
CA TYR A 265 -29.68 -18.99 0.48
C TYR A 265 -30.93 -18.11 0.34
N LYS A 266 -30.85 -16.97 -0.36
CA LYS A 266 -31.96 -16.03 -0.56
C LYS A 266 -32.82 -16.32 -1.79
N ILE A 267 -32.51 -17.38 -2.54
CA ILE A 267 -33.32 -17.79 -3.70
C ILE A 267 -34.72 -18.19 -3.19
N PRO A 268 -35.80 -17.54 -3.67
CA PRO A 268 -37.16 -17.97 -3.35
C PRO A 268 -37.41 -19.40 -3.86
N VAL A 269 -38.19 -20.20 -3.13
CA VAL A 269 -38.45 -21.61 -3.43
C VAL A 269 -39.95 -21.83 -3.70
N GLY A 270 -40.28 -22.80 -4.55
CA GLY A 270 -41.66 -23.14 -4.89
C GLY A 270 -42.37 -22.00 -5.62
N GLU A 271 -43.66 -21.79 -5.32
CA GLU A 271 -44.49 -20.75 -5.95
C GLU A 271 -43.96 -19.31 -5.75
N LYS A 272 -43.04 -19.11 -4.79
CA LYS A 272 -42.39 -17.81 -4.58
C LYS A 272 -41.27 -17.54 -5.59
N ASN A 273 -40.78 -18.56 -6.31
CA ASN A 273 -39.75 -18.41 -7.35
C ASN A 273 -40.37 -17.88 -8.65
N VAL A 274 -40.80 -16.62 -8.61
CA VAL A 274 -41.39 -15.93 -9.76
C VAL A 274 -40.32 -15.26 -10.62
N GLU A 275 -40.60 -15.11 -11.92
CA GLU A 275 -39.76 -14.38 -12.89
C GLU A 275 -39.80 -12.85 -12.70
N ASN A 276 -39.58 -12.39 -11.48
CA ASN A 276 -39.48 -10.97 -11.20
C ASN A 276 -38.07 -10.48 -11.54
N ARG A 277 -37.95 -9.53 -12.46
CA ARG A 277 -36.66 -9.02 -12.96
C ARG A 277 -36.22 -7.80 -12.16
N GLY A 278 -34.92 -7.71 -11.88
CA GLY A 278 -34.36 -6.64 -11.05
C GLY A 278 -33.13 -6.02 -11.70
N PHE A 279 -32.97 -4.71 -11.56
CA PHE A 279 -31.74 -4.01 -11.95
C PHE A 279 -31.17 -3.28 -10.75
N TYR A 280 -29.86 -3.33 -10.58
CA TYR A 280 -29.15 -2.52 -9.58
C TYR A 280 -27.81 -2.06 -10.13
N MET A 281 -27.44 -0.83 -9.78
CA MET A 281 -26.12 -0.29 -10.06
C MET A 281 -25.67 0.56 -8.87
N GLY A 282 -24.42 0.40 -8.44
CA GLY A 282 -23.91 1.15 -7.30
C GLY A 282 -22.44 0.91 -6.96
N ALA A 283 -21.88 1.81 -6.17
CA ALA A 283 -20.44 1.88 -5.87
C ALA A 283 -20.06 1.51 -4.42
N ARG A 284 -21.00 1.03 -3.61
CA ARG A 284 -20.81 0.72 -2.18
C ARG A 284 -19.64 -0.21 -1.84
N GLN A 285 -19.22 -1.03 -2.80
CA GLN A 285 -18.12 -1.98 -2.61
C GLN A 285 -16.74 -1.34 -2.79
N SER A 286 -16.68 -0.04 -3.14
CA SER A 286 -15.45 0.75 -3.16
C SER A 286 -14.75 0.67 -1.80
N ARG A 287 -13.43 0.64 -1.82
CA ARG A 287 -12.63 0.32 -0.66
C ARG A 287 -11.45 1.25 -0.50
N LEU A 288 -11.15 1.57 0.75
CA LEU A 288 -9.99 2.35 1.17
C LEU A 288 -9.23 1.57 2.25
N GLY A 289 -7.92 1.61 2.19
CA GLY A 289 -7.04 1.01 3.17
C GLY A 289 -5.81 1.87 3.40
N PHE A 290 -5.37 1.91 4.65
CA PHE A 290 -4.21 2.64 5.12
C PHE A 290 -3.23 1.63 5.70
N PHE A 291 -1.96 1.79 5.36
CA PHE A 291 -0.92 0.89 5.86
C PHE A 291 0.40 1.61 6.01
N SER A 292 1.23 1.14 6.93
CA SER A 292 2.66 1.45 6.88
C SER A 292 3.48 0.34 7.51
N ARG A 293 4.77 0.35 7.17
CA ARG A 293 5.79 -0.58 7.63
C ARG A 293 6.87 0.21 8.34
N ILE A 294 6.87 0.16 9.66
CA ILE A 294 7.81 0.86 10.52
C ILE A 294 8.98 -0.08 10.79
N LYS A 295 10.21 0.39 10.56
CA LYS A 295 11.42 -0.32 10.95
C LYS A 295 11.65 -0.14 12.45
N THR A 296 11.96 -1.24 13.14
CA THR A 296 12.40 -1.28 14.54
C THR A 296 13.75 -1.98 14.62
N ASP A 297 14.40 -1.95 15.79
CA ASP A 297 15.70 -2.60 16.01
C ASP A 297 15.62 -4.13 15.84
N GLU A 298 14.47 -4.72 16.16
CA GLU A 298 14.23 -6.16 16.17
C GLU A 298 13.45 -6.68 14.93
N GLY A 299 12.99 -5.79 14.04
CA GLY A 299 12.24 -6.20 12.85
C GLY A 299 11.34 -5.11 12.27
N TYR A 300 10.31 -5.53 11.54
CA TYR A 300 9.31 -4.62 10.95
C TYR A 300 7.97 -4.76 11.66
N ILE A 301 7.38 -3.62 12.01
CA ILE A 301 5.98 -3.52 12.42
C ILE A 301 5.17 -3.12 11.21
N LYS A 302 4.14 -3.89 10.86
CA LYS A 302 3.16 -3.51 9.84
C LYS A 302 1.82 -3.25 10.52
N PHE A 303 1.24 -2.09 10.28
CA PHE A 303 -0.16 -1.84 10.62
C PHE A 303 -1.00 -1.78 9.34
N TYR A 304 -2.24 -2.23 9.44
CA TYR A 304 -3.18 -2.24 8.34
C TYR A 304 -4.59 -1.94 8.80
N VAL A 305 -5.22 -0.94 8.19
CA VAL A 305 -6.64 -0.62 8.39
C VAL A 305 -7.32 -0.60 7.02
N GLU A 306 -8.50 -1.21 6.92
CA GLU A 306 -9.27 -1.31 5.68
C GLU A 306 -10.75 -1.17 5.95
N ALA A 307 -11.45 -0.41 5.11
CA ALA A 307 -12.88 -0.21 5.18
C ALA A 307 -13.55 -0.09 3.80
N ASP A 308 -14.84 -0.43 3.74
CA ASP A 308 -15.72 -0.23 2.58
C ASP A 308 -17.03 0.47 2.98
N PHE A 309 -17.88 0.75 2.00
CA PHE A 309 -19.19 1.38 2.19
C PHE A 309 -20.35 0.35 2.17
N ALA A 310 -20.04 -0.92 2.40
CA ALA A 310 -21.00 -2.03 2.37
C ALA A 310 -21.37 -2.51 3.79
N GLY A 311 -21.45 -1.58 4.75
CA GLY A 311 -21.79 -1.86 6.15
C GLY A 311 -23.28 -1.97 6.45
N GLY A 312 -24.12 -1.40 5.60
CA GLY A 312 -25.57 -1.30 5.82
C GLY A 312 -26.40 -2.01 4.77
N SER A 313 -27.70 -1.71 4.78
CA SER A 313 -28.63 -2.15 3.74
C SER A 313 -28.34 -1.47 2.40
N VAL A 314 -29.01 -1.93 1.35
CA VAL A 314 -28.91 -1.33 0.00
C VAL A 314 -29.32 0.14 -0.03
N SER A 315 -30.14 0.58 0.93
CA SER A 315 -30.60 1.97 1.00
C SER A 315 -29.60 2.90 1.71
N TYR A 316 -28.63 2.35 2.46
CA TYR A 316 -27.70 3.14 3.27
C TYR A 316 -26.27 2.63 3.13
N ASP A 317 -25.41 3.41 2.47
CA ASP A 317 -23.99 3.11 2.24
C ASP A 317 -23.16 3.38 3.52
N TYR A 318 -23.37 2.57 4.56
CA TYR A 318 -22.63 2.71 5.81
C TYR A 318 -21.18 2.26 5.67
N PHE A 319 -20.29 3.04 6.26
CA PHE A 319 -18.89 2.70 6.39
C PHE A 319 -18.72 1.48 7.30
N ARG A 320 -17.91 0.51 6.86
CA ARG A 320 -17.65 -0.73 7.59
C ARG A 320 -16.16 -0.98 7.69
N LEU A 321 -15.71 -1.18 8.92
CA LEU A 321 -14.39 -1.72 9.20
C LEU A 321 -14.32 -3.17 8.71
N ARG A 322 -13.38 -3.43 7.81
CA ARG A 322 -13.09 -4.78 7.32
C ARG A 322 -11.93 -5.37 8.08
N GLN A 323 -10.82 -4.63 8.18
CA GLN A 323 -9.60 -5.09 8.82
C GLN A 323 -8.95 -3.97 9.62
N ALA A 324 -8.38 -4.33 10.76
CA ALA A 324 -7.57 -3.47 11.60
C ALA A 324 -6.62 -4.38 12.38
N TYR A 325 -5.37 -4.47 11.97
CA TYR A 325 -4.41 -5.37 12.61
C TYR A 325 -2.98 -4.82 12.57
N VAL A 326 -2.16 -5.34 13.48
CA VAL A 326 -0.72 -5.14 13.53
C VAL A 326 -0.01 -6.48 13.37
N GLN A 327 1.10 -6.49 12.64
CA GLN A 327 1.99 -7.63 12.52
C GLN A 327 3.37 -7.25 13.04
N TYR A 328 3.96 -8.13 13.84
CA TYR A 328 5.31 -8.01 14.35
C TYR A 328 5.94 -9.39 14.51
N GLY A 329 7.11 -9.60 13.89
CA GLY A 329 7.78 -10.90 13.88
C GLY A 329 6.88 -12.01 13.29
N TYR A 330 6.48 -12.96 14.13
CA TYR A 330 5.58 -14.07 13.76
C TYR A 330 4.13 -13.85 14.21
N LEU A 331 3.84 -12.73 14.86
CA LEU A 331 2.55 -12.46 15.47
C LEU A 331 1.71 -11.50 14.61
N THR A 332 0.42 -11.81 14.51
CA THR A 332 -0.61 -10.91 13.99
C THR A 332 -1.67 -10.73 15.07
N VAL A 333 -1.98 -9.48 15.42
CA VAL A 333 -2.98 -9.14 16.44
C VAL A 333 -3.97 -8.13 15.85
N GLY A 334 -5.27 -8.40 15.98
CA GLY A 334 -6.35 -7.52 15.54
C GLY A 334 -7.38 -8.24 14.69
N GLN A 335 -8.17 -7.49 13.91
CA GLN A 335 -9.20 -8.04 13.02
C GLN A 335 -8.65 -8.28 11.62
N THR A 336 -8.56 -9.55 11.23
CA THR A 336 -8.21 -9.96 9.87
C THR A 336 -8.90 -11.28 9.52
N TRP A 337 -8.64 -11.80 8.32
CA TRP A 337 -9.12 -13.11 7.87
C TRP A 337 -8.76 -14.20 8.86
N THR A 338 -9.66 -15.14 9.16
CA THR A 338 -9.36 -16.29 10.03
C THR A 338 -8.21 -17.16 9.48
N THR A 339 -7.45 -17.80 10.37
CA THR A 339 -6.41 -18.78 10.04
C THR A 339 -7.02 -20.03 9.36
N PHE A 340 -8.32 -20.27 9.54
CA PHE A 340 -9.02 -21.36 8.88
C PHE A 340 -9.26 -21.13 7.38
N THR A 341 -9.18 -19.88 6.90
CA THR A 341 -9.40 -19.51 5.50
C THR A 341 -8.10 -19.59 4.70
N ASP A 342 -8.18 -20.10 3.46
CA ASP A 342 -7.13 -19.98 2.47
C ASP A 342 -7.46 -18.89 1.43
N LEU A 343 -6.79 -17.75 1.53
CA LEU A 343 -6.98 -16.67 0.56
C LEU A 343 -6.36 -17.01 -0.79
N TYR A 344 -5.34 -17.88 -0.89
CA TYR A 344 -4.66 -18.14 -2.15
C TYR A 344 -5.51 -19.00 -3.11
N SER A 345 -6.37 -19.86 -2.57
CA SER A 345 -7.31 -20.68 -3.33
C SER A 345 -8.63 -19.97 -3.65
N THR A 346 -8.89 -18.76 -3.16
CA THR A 346 -10.13 -18.03 -3.47
C THR A 346 -10.12 -17.58 -4.95
N PRO A 347 -11.11 -17.99 -5.77
CA PRO A 347 -11.18 -17.62 -7.17
C PRO A 347 -11.61 -16.16 -7.33
N LEU A 348 -11.19 -15.52 -8.42
CA LEU A 348 -11.72 -14.22 -8.79
C LEU A 348 -13.15 -14.40 -9.32
N THR A 349 -14.12 -13.65 -8.81
CA THR A 349 -15.47 -13.60 -9.38
C THR A 349 -15.91 -12.16 -9.55
N VAL A 350 -16.80 -11.90 -10.53
CA VAL A 350 -17.48 -10.61 -10.63
C VAL A 350 -18.48 -10.46 -9.49
N ASP A 351 -19.07 -11.59 -9.10
CA ASP A 351 -19.88 -11.70 -7.90
C ASP A 351 -19.04 -11.36 -6.68
N ASN A 352 -19.61 -10.62 -5.74
CA ASN A 352 -18.90 -10.28 -4.52
C ASN A 352 -19.05 -11.38 -3.44
N GLU A 353 -20.06 -12.22 -3.53
CA GLU A 353 -20.21 -13.39 -2.64
C GLU A 353 -19.28 -14.52 -3.08
N GLY A 354 -19.24 -14.80 -4.39
CA GLY A 354 -18.43 -15.86 -4.96
C GLY A 354 -19.07 -17.24 -4.75
N PRO A 355 -18.29 -18.33 -4.80
CA PRO A 355 -18.82 -19.66 -4.52
C PRO A 355 -19.46 -19.71 -3.13
N SER A 356 -20.66 -20.28 -3.05
CA SER A 356 -21.45 -20.39 -1.80
C SER A 356 -20.68 -21.03 -0.64
N SER A 357 -19.76 -21.95 -0.93
CA SER A 357 -18.95 -22.67 0.05
C SER A 357 -17.63 -22.01 0.42
N SER A 358 -17.26 -20.89 -0.22
CA SER A 358 -16.02 -20.18 0.09
C SER A 358 -15.98 -19.73 1.55
N SER A 359 -14.77 -19.66 2.10
CA SER A 359 -14.54 -19.11 3.43
C SER A 359 -13.96 -17.70 3.32
N SER A 360 -14.59 -16.74 3.99
CA SER A 360 -14.22 -15.33 3.88
C SER A 360 -14.41 -14.55 5.20
N THR A 361 -14.32 -15.27 6.32
CA THR A 361 -14.59 -14.70 7.65
C THR A 361 -13.41 -13.86 8.13
N ARG A 362 -13.71 -12.65 8.61
CA ARG A 362 -12.76 -11.79 9.32
C ARG A 362 -13.22 -11.62 10.75
N GLN A 363 -12.27 -11.67 11.68
CA GLN A 363 -12.55 -11.57 13.10
C GLN A 363 -11.32 -11.16 13.89
N GLY A 364 -11.54 -10.68 15.12
CA GLY A 364 -10.46 -10.42 16.05
C GLY A 364 -9.70 -11.72 16.33
N LEU A 365 -8.38 -11.67 16.23
CA LEU A 365 -7.52 -12.82 16.43
C LEU A 365 -6.12 -12.45 16.93
N ILE A 366 -5.49 -13.43 17.55
CA ILE A 366 -4.04 -13.48 17.81
C ILE A 366 -3.53 -14.69 17.07
N ARG A 367 -2.70 -14.48 16.04
CA ARG A 367 -2.12 -15.55 15.23
C ARG A 367 -0.61 -15.57 15.37
N PHE A 368 -0.07 -16.77 15.55
CA PHE A 368 1.33 -17.08 15.30
C PHE A 368 1.46 -17.77 13.94
N GLU A 369 2.38 -17.31 13.10
CA GLU A 369 2.63 -17.87 11.77
C GLU A 369 4.12 -17.87 11.43
N LYS A 370 4.62 -19.01 10.94
CA LYS A 370 6.05 -19.22 10.65
C LYS A 370 6.26 -20.17 9.47
N LYS A 371 7.33 -19.94 8.71
CA LYS A 371 7.89 -20.94 7.78
C LYS A 371 8.42 -22.19 8.50
N VAL A 372 8.24 -23.34 7.87
CA VAL A 372 8.63 -24.65 8.41
C VAL A 372 9.97 -25.10 7.83
N GLY A 373 10.96 -25.27 8.70
CA GLY A 373 12.33 -25.63 8.31
C GLY A 373 12.95 -24.61 7.35
N ASN A 374 13.69 -25.11 6.36
CA ASN A 374 14.28 -24.30 5.28
C ASN A 374 13.40 -24.27 4.02
N SER A 375 12.08 -24.44 4.16
CA SER A 375 11.12 -24.48 3.04
C SER A 375 10.24 -23.23 2.98
N ASN A 376 9.50 -23.07 1.89
CA ASN A 376 8.44 -22.07 1.77
C ASN A 376 7.11 -22.52 2.40
N ASN A 377 7.06 -23.70 3.01
CA ASN A 377 5.85 -24.17 3.68
C ASN A 377 5.59 -23.33 4.93
N GLU A 378 4.33 -23.11 5.25
CA GLU A 378 3.91 -22.26 6.36
C GLU A 378 3.04 -23.05 7.34
N PHE A 379 3.26 -22.82 8.64
CA PHE A 379 2.37 -23.23 9.71
C PHE A 379 1.83 -22.00 10.42
N ALA A 380 0.53 -22.01 10.72
CA ALA A 380 -0.06 -20.99 11.58
C ALA A 380 -1.06 -21.58 12.56
N ILE A 381 -1.18 -20.94 13.71
CA ILE A 381 -2.19 -21.21 14.74
C ILE A 381 -2.69 -19.90 15.32
N SER A 382 -3.96 -19.84 15.70
CA SER A 382 -4.56 -18.64 16.27
C SER A 382 -5.66 -18.91 17.28
N LEU A 383 -5.80 -17.98 18.21
CA LEU A 383 -6.99 -17.78 19.01
C LEU A 383 -7.84 -16.69 18.35
N GLU A 384 -9.13 -16.97 18.14
CA GLU A 384 -10.01 -16.13 17.35
C GLU A 384 -11.33 -15.84 18.05
N THR A 385 -11.95 -14.71 17.71
CA THR A 385 -13.22 -14.28 18.28
C THR A 385 -14.33 -15.25 17.84
N PRO A 386 -15.05 -15.85 18.79
CA PRO A 386 -15.99 -16.93 18.50
C PRO A 386 -17.36 -16.48 17.96
N THR A 387 -17.61 -15.16 17.90
CA THR A 387 -18.87 -14.60 17.37
C THR A 387 -18.62 -13.38 16.48
N LYS A 388 -19.60 -13.02 15.64
CA LYS A 388 -19.60 -11.79 14.84
C LYS A 388 -20.69 -10.79 15.29
N ASN A 389 -21.64 -11.21 16.11
CA ASN A 389 -22.85 -10.44 16.42
C ASN A 389 -22.98 -10.23 17.92
N PHE A 390 -22.47 -9.11 18.41
CA PHE A 390 -23.16 -8.36 19.44
C PHE A 390 -23.38 -6.97 18.84
N GLY A 391 -24.65 -6.66 18.54
CA GLY A 391 -25.04 -5.26 18.43
C GLY A 391 -24.63 -4.54 19.71
N ASP A 392 -24.50 -3.22 19.63
CA ASP A 392 -24.09 -2.29 20.67
C ASP A 392 -25.09 -2.22 21.85
N THR A 393 -25.39 -3.37 22.44
CA THR A 393 -26.27 -3.55 23.58
C THR A 393 -25.54 -4.46 24.56
N ILE A 394 -25.44 -4.00 25.79
CA ILE A 394 -24.81 -4.65 26.95
C ILE A 394 -25.66 -5.86 27.41
N ALA A 395 -26.15 -6.69 26.50
CA ALA A 395 -26.75 -7.97 26.85
C ALA A 395 -25.60 -8.98 27.02
N ILE A 396 -25.21 -9.20 28.28
CA ILE A 396 -24.05 -10.02 28.69
C ILE A 396 -24.27 -11.51 28.41
N ASP A 397 -25.52 -11.96 28.25
CA ASP A 397 -25.92 -13.38 28.40
C ASP A 397 -25.57 -14.33 27.24
N SER A 398 -25.28 -13.86 26.03
CA SER A 398 -25.04 -14.77 24.89
C SER A 398 -23.58 -14.90 24.45
N ARG A 399 -22.63 -14.48 25.30
CA ARG A 399 -21.19 -14.53 24.99
C ARG A 399 -20.66 -15.96 25.01
N GLN A 400 -19.84 -16.28 24.02
CA GLN A 400 -19.08 -17.52 24.01
C GLN A 400 -17.98 -17.45 25.07
N LEU A 401 -17.84 -18.51 25.86
CA LEU A 401 -16.91 -18.55 26.98
C LEU A 401 -15.45 -18.78 26.53
N PHE A 402 -15.25 -19.44 25.39
CA PHE A 402 -13.94 -19.84 24.90
C PHE A 402 -13.65 -19.23 23.52
N PRO A 403 -12.39 -18.84 23.23
CA PRO A 403 -12.00 -18.45 21.88
C PRO A 403 -12.06 -19.65 20.94
N ASP A 404 -12.29 -19.37 19.66
CA ASP A 404 -12.11 -20.38 18.61
C ASP A 404 -10.61 -20.61 18.39
N VAL A 405 -10.19 -21.87 18.18
CA VAL A 405 -8.81 -22.22 17.86
C VAL A 405 -8.76 -22.66 16.41
N ALA A 406 -7.96 -21.98 15.60
CA ALA A 406 -7.77 -22.32 14.19
C ALA A 406 -6.28 -22.56 13.90
N SER A 407 -6.00 -23.54 13.03
CA SER A 407 -4.64 -23.84 12.60
C SER A 407 -4.60 -24.18 11.12
N ARG A 408 -3.49 -23.90 10.45
CA ARG A 408 -3.27 -24.29 9.05
C ARG A 408 -1.84 -24.76 8.82
N TYR A 409 -1.68 -25.63 7.83
CA TYR A 409 -0.41 -25.99 7.23
C TYR A 409 -0.51 -25.83 5.72
N LYS A 410 0.36 -25.00 5.15
CA LYS A 410 0.38 -24.68 3.71
C LYS A 410 1.67 -25.19 3.09
N ILE A 411 1.54 -25.94 2.00
CA ILE A 411 2.62 -26.49 1.21
C ILE A 411 2.74 -25.67 -0.07
N GLU A 412 3.90 -25.07 -0.29
CA GLU A 412 4.20 -24.22 -1.46
C GLU A 412 5.14 -24.97 -2.41
N TYR A 413 4.83 -24.97 -3.70
CA TYR A 413 5.65 -25.56 -4.77
C TYR A 413 5.62 -24.68 -6.03
N PRO A 414 6.53 -24.87 -7.00
CA PRO A 414 6.72 -23.91 -8.10
C PRO A 414 5.46 -23.60 -8.93
N THR A 415 4.54 -24.55 -9.04
CA THR A 415 3.32 -24.44 -9.85
C THR A 415 2.06 -24.19 -9.04
N GLY A 416 2.15 -23.99 -7.72
CA GLY A 416 0.96 -23.87 -6.90
C GLY A 416 1.16 -24.02 -5.39
N GLN A 417 0.05 -24.17 -4.69
CA GLN A 417 0.01 -24.41 -3.25
C GLN A 417 -1.16 -25.31 -2.86
N LEU A 418 -0.98 -26.03 -1.75
CA LEU A 418 -2.00 -26.84 -1.09
C LEU A 418 -2.04 -26.49 0.40
N GLN A 419 -3.22 -26.21 0.95
CA GLN A 419 -3.42 -25.90 2.35
C GLN A 419 -4.37 -26.91 3.02
N PHE A 420 -4.01 -27.31 4.22
CA PHE A 420 -4.86 -28.02 5.17
C PHE A 420 -5.14 -27.09 6.35
N ALA A 421 -6.39 -26.95 6.75
CA ALA A 421 -6.75 -26.16 7.93
C ALA A 421 -7.72 -26.91 8.83
N GLY A 422 -7.60 -26.65 10.12
CA GLY A 422 -8.43 -27.20 11.19
C GLY A 422 -8.98 -26.09 12.06
N LEU A 423 -10.16 -26.32 12.60
CA LEU A 423 -10.89 -25.40 13.46
C LEU A 423 -11.51 -26.19 14.61
N PHE A 424 -11.32 -25.69 15.82
CA PHE A 424 -11.90 -26.22 17.05
C PHE A 424 -12.62 -25.10 17.80
N ARG A 425 -13.81 -25.40 18.32
CA ARG A 425 -14.70 -24.40 18.92
C ARG A 425 -15.49 -24.99 20.08
N VAL A 426 -15.87 -24.14 21.02
CA VAL A 426 -16.89 -24.45 22.03
C VAL A 426 -18.03 -23.46 21.85
N LEU A 427 -19.20 -23.98 21.44
CA LEU A 427 -20.41 -23.21 21.16
C LEU A 427 -21.32 -23.23 22.38
N SER A 428 -21.66 -22.05 22.89
CA SER A 428 -22.56 -21.79 24.01
C SER A 428 -23.80 -21.11 23.47
N GLN A 429 -24.99 -21.65 23.73
CA GLN A 429 -26.25 -21.09 23.25
C GLN A 429 -27.37 -21.40 24.26
N HIS A 430 -28.33 -20.49 24.40
CA HIS A 430 -29.52 -20.75 25.21
C HIS A 430 -30.37 -21.84 24.57
N ASN A 431 -30.83 -22.78 25.39
CA ASN A 431 -31.85 -23.75 24.98
C ASN A 431 -33.25 -23.10 25.01
N VAL A 432 -34.30 -23.88 24.71
CA VAL A 432 -35.69 -23.38 24.72
C VAL A 432 -36.24 -23.06 26.13
N TYR A 433 -35.48 -23.31 27.20
CA TYR A 433 -35.78 -23.02 28.60
C TYR A 433 -34.87 -21.93 29.18
N ASP A 434 -34.10 -21.26 28.32
CA ASP A 434 -33.16 -20.19 28.68
C ASP A 434 -31.91 -20.64 29.47
N ASP A 435 -31.65 -21.95 29.55
CA ASP A 435 -30.38 -22.45 30.10
C ASP A 435 -29.26 -22.34 29.06
N VAL A 436 -28.07 -21.91 29.49
CA VAL A 436 -26.86 -21.92 28.65
C VAL A 436 -26.34 -23.35 28.50
N VAL A 437 -26.32 -23.85 27.27
CA VAL A 437 -25.79 -25.18 26.94
C VAL A 437 -24.56 -25.05 26.04
N THR A 438 -23.51 -25.83 26.34
CA THR A 438 -22.27 -25.86 25.56
C THR A 438 -22.13 -27.12 24.72
N LYS A 439 -21.65 -27.00 23.47
CA LYS A 439 -21.25 -28.12 22.60
C LYS A 439 -19.92 -27.86 21.90
N VAL A 440 -19.20 -28.94 21.61
CA VAL A 440 -17.95 -28.89 20.84
C VAL A 440 -18.27 -28.84 19.35
N GLY A 441 -17.68 -27.87 18.66
CA GLY A 441 -17.69 -27.73 17.21
C GLY A 441 -16.28 -27.95 16.63
N TYR A 442 -16.22 -28.47 15.40
CA TYR A 442 -14.96 -28.71 14.70
C TYR A 442 -15.14 -28.59 13.19
N GLY A 443 -14.08 -28.21 12.49
CA GLY A 443 -14.06 -28.10 11.03
C GLY A 443 -12.71 -28.44 10.42
N LEU A 444 -12.76 -28.96 9.21
CA LEU A 444 -11.59 -29.24 8.38
C LEU A 444 -11.77 -28.56 7.02
N MET A 445 -10.65 -28.09 6.45
CA MET A 445 -10.60 -27.54 5.11
C MET A 445 -9.38 -28.10 4.37
N VAL A 446 -9.57 -28.44 3.11
CA VAL A 446 -8.50 -28.68 2.14
C VAL A 446 -8.72 -27.73 0.97
N SER A 447 -7.69 -27.01 0.58
CA SER A 447 -7.79 -26.04 -0.51
C SER A 447 -6.48 -25.93 -1.28
N GLY A 448 -6.55 -25.43 -2.51
CA GLY A 448 -5.34 -25.26 -3.30
C GLY A 448 -5.53 -24.40 -4.52
N LYS A 449 -4.38 -24.04 -5.09
CA LYS A 449 -4.26 -23.36 -6.37
C LYS A 449 -3.14 -24.02 -7.14
N ASN A 450 -3.43 -24.46 -8.36
CA ASN A 450 -2.44 -25.02 -9.28
C ASN A 450 -2.45 -24.27 -10.59
N SER A 451 -1.30 -24.16 -11.23
CA SER A 451 -1.18 -23.65 -12.59
C SER A 451 -0.30 -24.54 -13.44
N THR A 452 -0.55 -24.56 -14.75
CA THR A 452 0.39 -25.14 -15.71
C THR A 452 1.71 -24.35 -15.71
N THR A 453 2.81 -24.96 -16.15
CA THR A 453 4.14 -24.31 -16.18
C THR A 453 4.17 -23.01 -16.99
N ASN A 454 3.28 -22.87 -17.99
CA ASN A 454 3.12 -21.66 -18.80
C ASN A 454 2.10 -20.64 -18.23
N GLU A 455 1.54 -20.91 -17.05
CA GLU A 455 0.50 -20.14 -16.34
C GLU A 455 -0.81 -19.87 -17.11
N LYS A 456 -1.00 -20.46 -18.29
CA LYS A 456 -2.21 -20.24 -19.10
C LYS A 456 -3.46 -20.84 -18.47
N HIS A 457 -3.31 -21.98 -17.78
CA HIS A 457 -4.38 -22.69 -17.13
C HIS A 457 -4.16 -22.62 -15.62
N LYS A 458 -5.18 -22.19 -14.88
CA LYS A 458 -5.15 -22.17 -13.42
C LYS A 458 -6.37 -22.88 -12.86
N PHE A 459 -6.16 -23.63 -11.80
CA PHE A 459 -7.18 -24.39 -11.10
C PHE A 459 -7.19 -23.96 -9.65
N TYR A 460 -8.39 -23.68 -9.12
CA TYR A 460 -8.59 -23.38 -7.71
C TYR A 460 -9.64 -24.34 -7.17
N TYR A 461 -9.45 -24.82 -5.96
CA TYR A 461 -10.40 -25.74 -5.35
C TYR A 461 -10.38 -25.60 -3.83
N GLN A 462 -11.51 -25.90 -3.24
CA GLN A 462 -11.69 -25.97 -1.80
C GLN A 462 -12.73 -27.03 -1.47
N ALA A 463 -12.51 -27.78 -0.40
CA ALA A 463 -13.49 -28.58 0.29
C ALA A 463 -13.44 -28.21 1.78
N ILE A 464 -14.60 -27.98 2.38
CA ILE A 464 -14.75 -27.57 3.78
C ILE A 464 -15.88 -28.37 4.41
N GLY A 465 -15.69 -28.87 5.62
CA GLY A 465 -16.74 -29.59 6.33
C GLY A 465 -16.50 -29.72 7.83
N GLY A 466 -17.58 -29.85 8.61
CA GLY A 466 -17.50 -29.84 10.06
C GLY A 466 -18.84 -29.67 10.76
N ARG A 467 -18.84 -29.76 12.10
CA ARG A 467 -20.00 -29.49 12.94
C ARG A 467 -19.91 -28.10 13.58
N GLY A 468 -20.97 -27.30 13.43
CA GLY A 468 -21.03 -25.96 14.03
C GLY A 468 -20.06 -24.94 13.41
N ILE A 469 -19.86 -25.01 12.09
CA ILE A 469 -18.92 -24.15 11.34
C ILE A 469 -19.59 -23.31 10.25
N THR A 470 -20.92 -23.20 10.28
CA THR A 470 -21.71 -22.47 9.28
C THR A 470 -21.25 -21.02 9.12
N ARG A 471 -20.80 -20.36 10.20
CA ARG A 471 -20.27 -18.99 10.13
C ARG A 471 -19.01 -18.84 9.26
N TYR A 472 -18.28 -19.92 9.01
CA TYR A 472 -17.07 -19.95 8.21
C TYR A 472 -17.32 -20.25 6.73
N ILE A 473 -18.58 -20.49 6.37
CA ILE A 473 -19.04 -20.80 5.02
C ILE A 473 -19.92 -19.65 4.53
N SER A 474 -19.55 -18.98 3.43
CA SER A 474 -20.20 -17.76 2.95
C SER A 474 -21.73 -17.88 2.87
N ALA A 475 -22.25 -19.01 2.34
CA ALA A 475 -23.68 -19.29 2.21
C ALA A 475 -24.48 -19.15 3.51
N PHE A 476 -23.86 -19.47 4.65
CA PHE A 476 -24.52 -19.56 5.95
C PHE A 476 -24.10 -18.46 6.93
N SER A 477 -23.03 -17.73 6.59
CA SER A 477 -22.31 -16.81 7.48
C SER A 477 -23.13 -15.71 8.13
N SER A 478 -24.31 -15.40 7.58
CA SER A 478 -25.19 -14.32 8.04
C SER A 478 -26.50 -14.82 8.68
N TYR A 479 -26.66 -16.13 8.92
CA TYR A 479 -27.92 -16.73 9.36
C TYR A 479 -27.87 -17.39 10.74
N ASN A 480 -26.76 -17.25 11.47
CA ASN A 480 -26.59 -17.76 12.84
C ASN A 480 -26.94 -19.26 12.99
N LEU A 481 -26.47 -20.09 12.05
CA LEU A 481 -26.83 -21.52 11.99
C LEU A 481 -25.82 -22.45 12.69
N ASP A 482 -24.84 -21.90 13.43
CA ASP A 482 -23.80 -22.70 14.08
C ASP A 482 -24.37 -23.59 15.21
N ALA A 483 -25.39 -23.10 15.89
CA ALA A 483 -26.13 -23.80 16.92
C ALA A 483 -27.59 -23.31 16.90
N VAL A 484 -28.54 -24.24 16.95
CA VAL A 484 -29.98 -23.95 16.97
C VAL A 484 -30.60 -24.59 18.19
N ALA A 485 -31.50 -23.90 18.90
CA ALA A 485 -32.19 -24.48 20.04
C ALA A 485 -33.01 -25.72 19.62
N SER A 486 -32.84 -26.82 20.35
CA SER A 486 -33.62 -28.04 20.16
C SER A 486 -34.82 -28.06 21.12
N PRO A 487 -35.96 -28.66 20.74
CA PRO A 487 -37.10 -28.87 21.66
C PRO A 487 -36.74 -29.63 22.95
N THR A 488 -35.60 -30.32 22.99
CA THR A 488 -35.19 -31.26 24.05
C THR A 488 -34.17 -30.71 25.06
N LYS A 489 -34.39 -29.52 25.66
CA LYS A 489 -33.48 -28.88 26.65
C LYS A 489 -32.01 -28.73 26.21
N ASN A 490 -31.73 -28.87 24.91
CA ASN A 490 -30.38 -28.95 24.36
C ASN A 490 -30.27 -28.04 23.11
N ILE A 491 -29.08 -27.96 22.54
CA ILE A 491 -28.80 -27.27 21.29
C ILE A 491 -28.42 -28.28 20.20
N TYR A 492 -28.82 -28.02 18.97
CA TYR A 492 -28.44 -28.77 17.78
C TYR A 492 -27.33 -28.04 17.04
N ILE A 493 -26.23 -28.74 16.78
CA ILE A 493 -25.10 -28.23 16.00
C ILE A 493 -25.06 -28.97 14.66
N PRO A 494 -25.40 -28.31 13.54
CA PRO A 494 -25.50 -29.00 12.26
C PRO A 494 -24.12 -29.41 11.76
N PHE A 495 -24.05 -30.56 11.10
CA PHE A 495 -22.94 -30.86 10.21
C PHE A 495 -23.12 -30.06 8.91
N THR A 496 -22.04 -29.55 8.35
CA THR A 496 -22.08 -28.74 7.13
C THR A 496 -20.93 -29.17 6.23
N LEU A 497 -21.18 -29.19 4.93
CA LEU A 497 -20.22 -29.53 3.91
C LEU A 497 -20.34 -28.55 2.74
N GLY A 498 -19.22 -28.19 2.13
CA GLY A 498 -19.22 -27.41 0.92
C GLY A 498 -17.91 -27.52 0.17
N GLY A 499 -17.93 -27.12 -1.09
CA GLY A 499 -16.72 -27.02 -1.88
C GLY A 499 -16.95 -26.31 -3.20
N TYR A 500 -15.86 -25.97 -3.86
CA TYR A 500 -15.88 -25.39 -5.20
C TYR A 500 -14.67 -25.83 -6.01
N ILE A 501 -14.83 -25.76 -7.32
CA ILE A 501 -13.76 -25.91 -8.30
C ILE A 501 -13.84 -24.72 -9.26
N THR A 502 -12.68 -24.20 -9.64
CA THR A 502 -12.55 -23.13 -10.61
C THR A 502 -11.51 -23.50 -11.65
N TYR A 503 -11.82 -23.20 -12.90
CA TYR A 503 -10.88 -23.24 -14.01
C TYR A 503 -10.75 -21.84 -14.61
N GLU A 504 -9.52 -21.33 -14.71
CA GLU A 504 -9.20 -20.07 -15.38
C GLU A 504 -8.35 -20.32 -16.61
N TYR A 505 -8.69 -19.64 -17.70
CA TYR A 505 -7.94 -19.68 -18.95
C TYR A 505 -7.55 -18.27 -19.40
N TYR A 506 -6.24 -18.05 -19.55
CA TYR A 506 -5.67 -16.78 -20.00
C TYR A 506 -5.44 -16.81 -21.51
N PHE A 507 -6.23 -16.02 -22.26
CA PHE A 507 -5.96 -15.74 -23.67
C PHE A 507 -4.69 -14.90 -23.81
N HIS A 508 -4.62 -13.85 -23.00
CA HIS A 508 -3.50 -12.92 -22.89
C HIS A 508 -3.27 -12.59 -21.42
N LYS A 509 -2.12 -11.96 -21.12
CA LYS A 509 -1.83 -11.53 -19.74
C LYS A 509 -2.89 -10.58 -19.16
N ASN A 510 -3.66 -9.88 -19.99
CA ASN A 510 -4.67 -8.88 -19.61
C ASN A 510 -6.12 -9.28 -19.95
N LEU A 511 -6.35 -10.49 -20.46
CA LEU A 511 -7.69 -10.98 -20.81
C LEU A 511 -7.79 -12.46 -20.51
N PHE A 512 -8.70 -12.82 -19.61
CA PHE A 512 -8.94 -14.20 -19.24
C PHE A 512 -10.41 -14.45 -18.93
N ILE A 513 -10.80 -15.70 -19.03
CA ILE A 513 -12.10 -16.20 -18.57
C ILE A 513 -11.89 -17.10 -17.37
N ASN A 514 -12.93 -17.23 -16.56
CA ASN A 514 -13.00 -18.31 -15.62
C ASN A 514 -14.40 -18.90 -15.49
N PHE A 515 -14.40 -20.16 -15.06
CA PHE A 515 -15.60 -20.92 -14.77
C PHE A 515 -15.49 -21.44 -13.34
N VAL A 516 -16.48 -21.11 -12.52
CA VAL A 516 -16.54 -21.43 -11.10
C VAL A 516 -17.81 -22.23 -10.86
N THR A 517 -17.71 -23.38 -10.21
CA THR A 517 -18.88 -24.11 -9.72
C THR A 517 -18.65 -24.57 -8.29
N GLY A 518 -19.70 -24.57 -7.48
CA GLY A 518 -19.63 -24.95 -6.08
C GLY A 518 -20.97 -25.39 -5.52
N PHE A 519 -20.89 -26.09 -4.39
CA PHE A 519 -22.03 -26.61 -3.66
C PHE A 519 -21.88 -26.31 -2.18
N SER A 520 -23.00 -26.16 -1.49
CA SER A 520 -23.07 -26.07 -0.03
C SER A 520 -24.23 -26.93 0.47
N TRP A 521 -24.05 -27.63 1.58
CA TRP A 521 -25.03 -28.51 2.21
C TRP A 521 -24.98 -28.35 3.74
N ILE A 522 -26.14 -28.34 4.38
CA ILE A 522 -26.28 -28.27 5.84
C ILE A 522 -27.27 -29.33 6.34
N ASP A 523 -26.88 -30.02 7.40
CA ASP A 523 -27.68 -31.05 8.05
C ASP A 523 -28.85 -30.44 8.81
N ASN A 524 -30.03 -31.05 8.68
CA ASN A 524 -31.25 -30.59 9.33
C ASN A 524 -31.81 -31.65 10.28
N SER A 525 -32.15 -31.23 11.50
CA SER A 525 -32.88 -32.03 12.47
C SER A 525 -34.30 -32.36 12.02
N VAL A 526 -34.85 -33.47 12.53
CA VAL A 526 -36.21 -33.94 12.22
C VAL A 526 -37.29 -32.89 12.54
N TRP A 527 -37.15 -32.17 13.66
CA TRP A 527 -38.11 -31.16 14.12
C TRP A 527 -38.06 -29.83 13.35
N GLN A 528 -37.04 -29.60 12.52
CA GLN A 528 -36.98 -28.38 11.71
C GLN A 528 -38.03 -28.43 10.58
N PRO A 529 -38.67 -27.29 10.23
CA PRO A 529 -39.66 -27.24 9.15
C PRO A 529 -39.13 -27.77 7.81
N GLY A 530 -40.03 -28.31 6.97
CA GLY A 530 -39.69 -28.77 5.62
C GLY A 530 -39.06 -27.68 4.74
N SER A 531 -39.51 -26.44 4.90
CA SER A 531 -39.00 -25.28 4.16
C SER A 531 -37.59 -24.81 4.56
N THR A 532 -36.93 -25.51 5.49
CA THR A 532 -35.57 -25.18 5.93
C THR A 532 -34.58 -25.44 4.80
N PHE A 533 -33.63 -24.51 4.60
CA PHE A 533 -32.57 -24.67 3.61
C PHE A 533 -31.78 -25.97 3.87
N GLU A 534 -31.52 -26.77 2.83
CA GLU A 534 -30.68 -27.97 2.94
C GLU A 534 -29.43 -27.84 2.08
N ARG A 535 -29.57 -27.49 0.80
CA ARG A 535 -28.44 -27.40 -0.12
C ARG A 535 -28.59 -26.32 -1.18
N SER A 536 -27.45 -25.88 -1.70
CA SER A 536 -27.40 -25.00 -2.86
C SER A 536 -26.29 -25.34 -3.83
N TYR A 537 -26.54 -24.98 -5.08
CA TYR A 537 -25.56 -25.02 -6.16
C TYR A 537 -25.31 -23.59 -6.66
N TYR A 538 -24.09 -23.33 -7.07
CA TYR A 538 -23.65 -22.05 -7.62
C TYR A 538 -22.73 -22.32 -8.80
N THR A 539 -22.99 -21.68 -9.93
CA THR A 539 -22.15 -21.73 -11.11
C THR A 539 -22.03 -20.33 -11.70
N SER A 540 -20.81 -19.94 -12.07
CA SER A 540 -20.52 -18.63 -12.62
C SER A 540 -19.50 -18.74 -13.76
N ALA A 541 -19.83 -18.13 -14.88
CA ALA A 541 -18.90 -17.89 -15.98
C ALA A 541 -18.54 -16.40 -15.97
N ASN A 542 -17.24 -16.08 -15.85
CA ASN A 542 -16.76 -14.70 -15.80
C ASN A 542 -15.74 -14.45 -16.91
N MET A 543 -15.67 -13.20 -17.34
CA MET A 543 -14.62 -12.68 -18.20
C MET A 543 -14.04 -11.42 -17.56
N PHE A 544 -12.72 -11.33 -17.56
CA PHE A 544 -11.98 -10.20 -16.99
C PHE A 544 -11.04 -9.60 -18.02
N TRP A 545 -11.10 -8.27 -18.13
CA TRP A 545 -10.26 -7.49 -19.02
C TRP A 545 -9.55 -6.36 -18.26
N PHE A 546 -8.26 -6.20 -18.54
CA PHE A 546 -7.39 -5.17 -17.97
C PHE A 546 -6.96 -4.24 -19.11
N PRO A 547 -7.82 -3.29 -19.51
CA PRO A 547 -7.59 -2.43 -20.67
C PRO A 547 -6.36 -1.52 -20.56
N PHE A 548 -6.09 -0.96 -19.37
CA PHE A 548 -4.90 -0.18 -19.07
C PHE A 548 -4.56 -0.32 -17.58
N ASP A 549 -3.40 0.22 -17.18
CA ASP A 549 -2.89 0.06 -15.82
C ASP A 549 -3.91 0.52 -14.77
N ARG A 550 -4.06 -0.28 -13.71
CA ARG A 550 -5.02 -0.07 -12.61
C ARG A 550 -6.51 -0.13 -12.95
N MET A 551 -6.90 -0.33 -14.21
CA MET A 551 -8.31 -0.52 -14.59
C MET A 551 -8.63 -2.00 -14.79
N ARG A 552 -9.76 -2.43 -14.21
CA ARG A 552 -10.28 -3.79 -14.34
C ARG A 552 -11.77 -3.74 -14.70
N VAL A 553 -12.14 -4.45 -15.76
CA VAL A 553 -13.52 -4.65 -16.17
C VAL A 553 -13.84 -6.14 -16.03
N GLY A 554 -14.97 -6.46 -15.42
CA GLY A 554 -15.45 -7.82 -15.26
C GLY A 554 -16.90 -7.93 -15.70
N GLY A 555 -17.24 -9.01 -16.39
CA GLY A 555 -18.62 -9.39 -16.71
C GLY A 555 -18.84 -10.85 -16.37
N SER A 556 -20.03 -11.21 -15.88
CA SER A 556 -20.34 -12.59 -15.56
C SER A 556 -21.82 -12.91 -15.68
N PHE A 557 -22.08 -14.18 -16.00
CA PHE A 557 -23.38 -14.80 -15.85
C PHE A 557 -23.30 -15.80 -14.69
N VAL A 558 -24.25 -15.72 -13.77
CA VAL A 558 -24.32 -16.56 -12.57
C VAL A 558 -25.66 -17.28 -12.56
N GLN A 559 -25.62 -18.57 -12.25
CA GLN A 559 -26.79 -19.38 -11.99
C GLN A 559 -26.63 -20.10 -10.66
N GLY A 560 -27.71 -20.26 -9.92
CA GLY A 560 -27.71 -21.08 -8.72
C GLY A 560 -29.07 -21.66 -8.41
N ALA A 561 -29.08 -22.57 -7.47
CA ALA A 561 -30.28 -23.25 -7.01
C ALA A 561 -30.25 -23.39 -5.50
N ARG A 562 -31.42 -23.34 -4.88
CA ARG A 562 -31.67 -23.70 -3.48
C ARG A 562 -32.62 -24.88 -3.45
N VAL A 563 -32.32 -25.86 -2.60
CA VAL A 563 -33.21 -26.97 -2.27
C VAL A 563 -33.43 -26.99 -0.77
N ASN A 564 -34.70 -27.09 -0.37
CA ASN A 564 -35.12 -27.20 1.02
C ASN A 564 -35.17 -28.66 1.48
N LYS A 565 -35.35 -28.87 2.78
CA LYS A 565 -35.46 -30.20 3.41
C LYS A 565 -36.63 -31.02 2.84
N ASP A 566 -37.75 -30.38 2.54
CA ASP A 566 -38.91 -30.97 1.85
C ASP A 566 -38.69 -31.25 0.35
N GLN A 567 -37.48 -31.02 -0.15
CA GLN A 567 -37.06 -31.16 -1.55
C GLN A 567 -37.71 -30.16 -2.51
N GLU A 568 -38.42 -29.14 -2.02
CA GLU A 568 -38.81 -28.02 -2.88
C GLU A 568 -37.56 -27.27 -3.36
N ARG A 569 -37.60 -26.83 -4.62
CA ARG A 569 -36.48 -26.19 -5.31
C ARG A 569 -36.85 -24.78 -5.79
N GLY A 570 -35.86 -23.90 -5.78
CA GLY A 570 -35.88 -22.63 -6.48
C GLY A 570 -34.56 -22.41 -7.21
N ASP A 571 -34.60 -21.74 -8.36
CA ASP A 571 -33.44 -21.40 -9.15
C ASP A 571 -33.27 -19.89 -9.24
N ALA A 572 -32.07 -19.40 -9.53
CA ALA A 572 -31.84 -18.00 -9.84
C ALA A 572 -30.74 -17.80 -10.88
N SER A 573 -30.91 -16.76 -11.70
CA SER A 573 -29.96 -16.38 -12.73
C SER A 573 -29.74 -14.87 -12.72
N ARG A 574 -28.48 -14.45 -12.85
CA ARG A 574 -28.07 -13.06 -12.83
C ARG A 574 -26.99 -12.79 -13.86
N PHE A 575 -27.15 -11.71 -14.61
CA PHE A 575 -26.02 -11.06 -15.27
C PHE A 575 -25.47 -9.96 -14.36
N GLN A 576 -24.16 -9.81 -14.31
CA GLN A 576 -23.53 -8.76 -13.52
C GLN A 576 -22.19 -8.35 -14.10
N MET A 577 -21.78 -7.13 -13.77
CA MET A 577 -20.53 -6.54 -14.22
C MET A 577 -19.95 -5.64 -13.15
N TYR A 578 -18.66 -5.37 -13.27
CA TYR A 578 -18.06 -4.23 -12.58
C TYR A 578 -17.05 -3.52 -13.47
N ILE A 579 -16.86 -2.23 -13.16
CA ILE A 579 -15.71 -1.43 -13.60
C ILE A 579 -15.01 -0.94 -12.34
N ARG A 580 -13.70 -1.18 -12.26
CA ARG A 580 -12.89 -0.91 -11.07
C ARG A 580 -11.62 -0.17 -11.45
N TYR A 581 -11.27 0.84 -10.65
CA TYR A 581 -10.02 1.57 -10.74
C TYR A 581 -9.26 1.49 -9.41
N ASP A 582 -8.04 0.98 -9.47
CA ASP A 582 -7.16 0.76 -8.30
C ASP A 582 -6.36 2.01 -7.96
N ILE A 583 -6.27 2.32 -6.65
CA ILE A 583 -5.55 3.47 -6.09
C ILE A 583 -4.21 3.01 -5.55
#